data_AF-A0A1H5YKF9-F1
#
_entry.id   AF-A0A1H5YKF9-F1
#
_cell.length_a   1.000
_cell.length_b   1.000
_cell.length_c   1.000
_cell.angle_alpha   90.00
_cell.angle_beta   90.00
_cell.angle_gamma   90.00
#
_symmetry.space_group_name_H-M   'P 1'
#
loop_
_entity.id
_entity.type
_entity.pdbx_description
1 polymer ?
#
loop_
_entity_poly.entity_id
_entity_poly.type
_entity_poly.pdbx_seq_one_letter_code
_entity_poly.pdbx_strand_id
1 'polypeptide(L)'
;MTTRLDPKELLAALLSAAPARTAAAPRDRRGLYGLIDHHGDLRYVGSTSSTRQTLYERIHQRHRTGSEDSSHYFSRMYNTGRMYRDRRDAEAGADADVAKRLRNAFIAEHCRAVWVPLPDTAPIEALEAEILRLAPPEAVAWNRRAMEPYPEPSDLVDALIGRMGFSAAEIAALERQRARHAQATAGGAQSSGGDLPSGPFDFVALDVETANNDRASICQIGLAFVKNGRISGTWSSHVDPRTTDWSCSFVHGITARTVRGAPGFPQVLARLLPVLDGQIVFQHSGFDRSAINAACAAHGVATPAWNWQDSVAVARRAWPELWGNGGHGLASLKTHLGLEFRHHDGEEDARAAAEVVLRAMAQTGLDLRALTGAGPALKRPVARSKAPAVRPASQAGRAAHTPLSKDEIKRRVVARLDAIADVHPAGHQSTYANRYVYRAAGGTPIEIMFEKGPRSPANLWIAQRFVNERACGHLDHRLSPASTLYSRKNKKGELLYGRHSGLRTMPQLERADLVCFRLRSVQDLEALIAMLDAG
;
A
#
# COMPACT_ATOMS: atom_id res chain seq x y z
N MET A 1 1.26 -6.64 45.64
CA MET A 1 0.12 -7.10 44.83
C MET A 1 0.12 -6.30 43.54
N THR A 2 0.59 -6.87 42.43
CA THR A 2 0.49 -6.25 41.11
C THR A 2 -0.97 -6.33 40.67
N THR A 3 -1.67 -5.20 40.66
CA THR A 3 -3.02 -5.10 40.11
C THR A 3 -2.96 -5.58 38.66
N ARG A 4 -3.63 -6.70 38.36
CA ARG A 4 -3.71 -7.24 37.01
C ARG A 4 -4.52 -6.24 36.18
N LEU A 5 -3.92 -5.65 35.15
CA LEU A 5 -4.61 -4.75 34.25
C LEU A 5 -5.52 -5.58 33.32
N ASP A 6 -6.84 -5.48 33.48
CA ASP A 6 -7.83 -6.15 32.61
C ASP A 6 -8.23 -5.22 31.44
N PRO A 7 -8.02 -5.64 30.17
CA PRO A 7 -8.46 -4.89 29.00
C PRO A 7 -9.95 -4.49 29.01
N LYS A 8 -10.83 -5.33 29.56
CA LYS A 8 -12.28 -5.02 29.65
C LYS A 8 -12.54 -3.86 30.60
N GLU A 9 -11.88 -3.86 31.75
CA GLU A 9 -11.99 -2.77 32.72
C GLU A 9 -11.38 -1.48 32.17
N LEU A 10 -10.26 -1.56 31.45
CA LEU A 10 -9.63 -0.41 30.80
C LEU A 10 -10.49 0.17 29.68
N LEU A 11 -11.13 -0.69 28.87
CA LEU A 11 -12.09 -0.26 27.85
C LEU A 11 -13.32 0.39 28.51
N ALA A 12 -13.88 -0.22 29.55
CA ALA A 12 -14.99 0.36 30.31
C ALA A 12 -14.60 1.74 30.88
N ALA A 13 -13.39 1.87 31.44
CA ALA A 13 -12.86 3.13 31.93
C ALA A 13 -12.72 4.19 30.83
N LEU A 14 -12.28 3.82 29.62
CA LEU A 14 -12.25 4.74 28.48
C LEU A 14 -13.65 5.18 28.05
N LEU A 15 -14.61 4.25 28.02
CA LEU A 15 -15.99 4.54 27.62
C LEU A 15 -16.74 5.40 28.65
N SER A 16 -16.44 5.24 29.93
CA SER A 16 -17.12 5.97 31.02
C SER A 16 -16.36 7.21 31.51
N ALA A 17 -15.12 7.42 31.08
CA ALA A 17 -14.31 8.55 31.54
C ALA A 17 -14.91 9.89 31.11
N ALA A 18 -14.85 10.88 32.01
CA ALA A 18 -15.29 12.24 31.71
C ALA A 18 -14.43 12.84 30.58
N PRO A 19 -15.03 13.27 29.45
CA PRO A 19 -14.30 13.85 28.33
C PRO A 19 -13.62 15.17 28.73
N ALA A 20 -12.34 15.32 28.41
CA ALA A 20 -11.55 16.50 28.73
C ALA A 20 -10.99 17.17 27.48
N ARG A 21 -10.60 18.44 27.61
CA ARG A 21 -9.93 19.18 26.51
C ARG A 21 -8.60 18.49 26.20
N THR A 22 -8.25 18.39 24.92
CA THR A 22 -6.99 17.75 24.48
C THR A 22 -5.74 18.38 25.13
N ALA A 23 -5.77 19.69 25.43
CA ALA A 23 -4.68 20.42 26.08
C ALA A 23 -4.43 20.02 27.55
N ALA A 24 -5.40 19.36 28.18
CA ALA A 24 -5.33 18.87 29.55
C ALA A 24 -4.72 17.45 29.64
N ALA A 25 -4.41 16.82 28.51
CA ALA A 25 -3.76 15.53 28.50
C ALA A 25 -2.43 15.55 29.28
N PRO A 26 -2.10 14.49 30.05
CA PRO A 26 -0.88 14.43 30.84
C PRO A 26 0.40 14.56 30.01
N ARG A 27 1.34 15.40 30.48
CA ARG A 27 2.62 15.69 29.79
C ARG A 27 3.76 14.76 30.18
N ASP A 28 3.57 13.98 31.23
CA ASP A 28 4.55 13.13 31.91
C ASP A 28 4.08 11.67 32.05
N ARG A 29 2.89 11.35 31.53
CA ARG A 29 2.30 10.00 31.62
C ARG A 29 2.13 9.36 30.25
N ARG A 30 2.25 8.04 30.26
CA ARG A 30 1.89 7.11 29.20
C ARG A 30 0.58 6.42 29.53
N GLY A 31 -0.07 5.83 28.54
CA GLY A 31 -1.28 5.06 28.72
C GLY A 31 -2.06 4.82 27.44
N LEU A 32 -3.34 4.57 27.63
CA LEU A 32 -4.35 4.46 26.58
C LEU A 32 -5.15 5.76 26.51
N TYR A 33 -5.71 6.06 25.35
CA TYR A 33 -6.56 7.22 25.16
C TYR A 33 -7.66 6.99 24.15
N GLY A 34 -8.71 7.78 24.30
CA GLY A 34 -9.83 7.87 23.38
C GLY A 34 -9.94 9.26 22.77
N LEU A 35 -10.29 9.36 21.49
CA LEU A 35 -10.66 10.63 20.86
C LEU A 35 -12.17 10.70 20.68
N ILE A 36 -12.72 11.84 21.09
CA ILE A 36 -14.16 12.09 21.11
C ILE A 36 -14.47 13.18 20.09
N ASP A 37 -15.42 12.89 19.20
CA ASP A 37 -15.83 13.80 18.13
C ASP A 37 -16.68 14.97 18.66
N HIS A 38 -17.14 15.83 17.74
CA HIS A 38 -17.94 16.99 18.06
C HIS A 38 -19.39 16.66 18.49
N HIS A 39 -19.84 15.41 18.32
CA HIS A 39 -21.12 14.92 18.83
C HIS A 39 -21.00 14.39 20.27
N GLY A 40 -19.78 14.28 20.79
CA GLY A 40 -19.53 13.73 22.13
C GLY A 40 -19.30 12.22 22.14
N ASP A 41 -19.18 11.59 20.98
CA ASP A 41 -18.99 10.16 20.88
C ASP A 41 -17.50 9.78 20.81
N LEU A 42 -17.12 8.72 21.53
CA LEU A 42 -15.82 8.09 21.36
C LEU A 42 -15.74 7.48 19.96
N ARG A 43 -14.65 7.76 19.22
CA ARG A 43 -14.48 7.28 17.84
C ARG A 43 -13.16 6.60 17.56
N TYR A 44 -12.15 6.87 18.38
CA TYR A 44 -10.81 6.31 18.22
C TYR A 44 -10.30 5.86 19.57
N VAL A 45 -9.66 4.69 19.62
CA VAL A 45 -8.84 4.27 20.75
C VAL A 45 -7.39 4.14 20.28
N GLY A 46 -6.47 4.72 21.04
CA GLY A 46 -5.05 4.63 20.75
C GLY A 46 -4.19 4.50 22.00
N SER A 47 -2.89 4.37 21.80
CA SER A 47 -1.93 4.24 22.89
C SER A 47 -0.66 5.07 22.72
N THR A 48 0.08 5.20 23.83
CA THR A 48 1.47 5.65 23.86
C THR A 48 2.42 4.45 23.96
N SER A 49 2.35 3.54 22.98
CA SER A 49 3.19 2.33 22.92
C SER A 49 4.69 2.65 22.91
N SER A 50 5.09 3.78 22.31
CA SER A 50 6.46 4.31 22.42
C SER A 50 6.75 4.84 23.83
N THR A 51 7.86 4.40 24.43
CA THR A 51 8.35 4.91 25.73
C THR A 51 8.82 6.37 25.68
N ARG A 52 8.89 6.98 24.50
CA ARG A 52 9.30 8.38 24.30
C ARG A 52 8.13 9.32 24.04
N GLN A 53 6.90 8.83 24.13
CA GLN A 53 5.72 9.61 23.79
C GLN A 53 4.77 9.68 24.97
N THR A 54 4.28 10.87 25.28
CA THR A 54 3.27 11.08 26.33
C THR A 54 1.87 11.20 25.76
N LEU A 55 0.87 11.09 26.63
CA LEU A 55 -0.54 11.28 26.26
C LEU A 55 -0.75 12.66 25.62
N TYR A 56 -0.13 13.71 26.15
CA TYR A 56 -0.17 15.05 25.57
C TYR A 56 0.40 15.10 24.14
N GLU A 57 1.56 14.51 23.90
CA GLU A 57 2.18 14.53 22.58
C GLU A 57 1.33 13.78 21.54
N ARG A 58 0.73 12.65 21.92
CA ARG A 58 -0.16 11.89 21.02
C ARG A 58 -1.48 12.60 20.77
N ILE A 59 -2.18 12.99 21.82
CA ILE A 59 -3.54 13.54 21.74
C ILE A 59 -3.49 14.97 21.19
N HIS A 60 -2.72 15.84 21.83
CA HIS A 60 -2.73 17.27 21.54
C HIS A 60 -1.82 17.65 20.37
N GLN A 61 -0.55 17.23 20.39
CA GLN A 61 0.41 17.68 19.38
C GLN A 61 0.26 16.95 18.04
N ARG A 62 -0.06 15.65 18.08
CA ARG A 62 -0.22 14.85 16.86
C ARG A 62 -1.65 14.87 16.33
N HIS A 63 -2.63 14.32 17.06
CA HIS A 63 -3.98 14.19 16.49
C HIS A 63 -4.64 15.53 16.17
N ARG A 64 -4.46 16.56 17.01
CA ARG A 64 -5.03 17.90 16.79
C ARG A 64 -4.17 18.79 15.90
N THR A 65 -2.88 18.99 16.22
CA THR A 65 -2.04 19.99 15.52
C THR A 65 -1.13 19.40 14.46
N GLY A 66 -1.12 18.07 14.31
CA GLY A 66 -0.31 17.36 13.33
C GLY A 66 -0.83 17.54 11.90
N SER A 67 -0.13 16.88 10.99
CA SER A 67 -0.49 16.78 9.57
C SER A 67 -1.85 16.15 9.33
N GLU A 68 -2.47 16.44 8.20
CA GLU A 68 -3.76 15.89 7.76
C GLU A 68 -3.61 14.46 7.21
N ASP A 69 -2.55 13.76 7.61
CA ASP A 69 -2.24 12.40 7.17
C ASP A 69 -3.10 11.35 7.88
N SER A 70 -2.92 10.09 7.49
CA SER A 70 -3.71 8.97 7.99
C SER A 70 -3.52 8.66 9.47
N SER A 71 -2.54 9.27 10.15
CA SER A 71 -2.20 8.99 11.55
C SER A 71 -2.67 10.08 12.53
N HIS A 72 -3.23 11.17 12.03
CA HIS A 72 -3.68 12.32 12.84
C HIS A 72 -5.19 12.54 12.71
N TYR A 73 -5.96 11.70 13.39
CA TYR A 73 -7.41 11.61 13.22
C TYR A 73 -8.18 12.92 13.35
N PHE A 74 -7.96 13.78 14.34
CA PHE A 74 -8.72 15.06 14.35
C PHE A 74 -8.38 15.94 13.15
N SER A 75 -7.10 16.14 12.86
CA SER A 75 -6.67 16.90 11.67
C SER A 75 -7.27 16.34 10.38
N ARG A 76 -7.32 15.01 10.24
CA ARG A 76 -7.87 14.33 9.06
C ARG A 76 -9.40 14.44 8.98
N MET A 77 -10.11 14.11 10.06
CA MET A 77 -11.57 14.03 10.08
C MET A 77 -12.26 15.39 9.87
N TYR A 78 -11.58 16.48 10.25
CA TYR A 78 -12.07 17.84 10.08
C TYR A 78 -11.35 18.63 8.97
N ASN A 79 -10.63 17.95 8.07
CA ASN A 79 -10.07 18.58 6.87
C ASN A 79 -11.14 18.67 5.76
N THR A 80 -12.20 19.44 6.01
CA THR A 80 -13.42 19.49 5.19
C THR A 80 -13.91 20.93 5.04
N GLY A 81 -14.57 21.23 3.92
CA GLY A 81 -15.18 22.53 3.64
C GLY A 81 -14.21 23.69 3.82
N ARG A 82 -14.56 24.67 4.65
CA ARG A 82 -13.78 25.86 5.01
C ARG A 82 -12.55 25.55 5.86
N MET A 83 -12.51 24.37 6.48
CA MET A 83 -11.36 23.88 7.25
C MET A 83 -10.40 23.04 6.39
N TYR A 84 -10.69 22.89 5.10
CA TYR A 84 -9.88 22.12 4.16
C TYR A 84 -8.54 22.79 3.86
N ARG A 85 -7.53 21.94 3.71
CA ARG A 85 -6.21 22.28 3.22
C ARG A 85 -5.67 21.12 2.37
N ASP A 86 -5.24 21.42 1.15
CA ASP A 86 -4.29 20.58 0.42
C ASP A 86 -2.87 21.06 0.72
N ARG A 87 -1.97 20.14 1.03
CA ARG A 87 -0.55 20.45 1.28
C ARG A 87 0.28 20.58 0.01
N ARG A 88 -0.25 20.09 -1.11
CA ARG A 88 0.43 20.06 -2.40
C ARG A 88 0.15 21.32 -3.22
N ASP A 89 -0.87 22.09 -2.84
CA ASP A 89 -1.17 23.38 -3.43
C ASP A 89 -0.25 24.46 -2.82
N ALA A 90 0.89 24.67 -3.46
CA ALA A 90 1.86 25.69 -3.06
C ALA A 90 1.33 27.13 -3.23
N GLU A 91 0.31 27.34 -4.06
CA GLU A 91 -0.31 28.65 -4.32
C GLU A 91 -1.35 29.02 -3.24
N ALA A 92 -1.86 28.04 -2.49
CA ALA A 92 -2.87 28.26 -1.45
C ALA A 92 -2.33 28.69 -0.08
N GLY A 93 -1.03 28.96 0.08
CA GLY A 93 -0.35 29.07 1.37
C GLY A 93 -1.06 29.92 2.43
N ALA A 94 -1.43 31.17 2.10
CA ALA A 94 -2.10 32.07 3.03
C ALA A 94 -3.52 31.59 3.40
N ASP A 95 -4.31 31.18 2.40
CA ASP A 95 -5.68 30.67 2.62
C ASP A 95 -5.67 29.38 3.47
N ALA A 96 -4.72 28.49 3.18
CA ALA A 96 -4.54 27.22 3.87
C ALA A 96 -4.16 27.38 5.35
N ASP A 97 -3.44 28.44 5.69
CA ASP A 97 -3.09 28.74 7.07
C ASP A 97 -4.28 29.32 7.85
N VAL A 98 -5.13 30.12 7.21
CA VAL A 98 -6.41 30.58 7.78
C VAL A 98 -7.33 29.38 8.05
N ALA A 99 -7.48 28.46 7.09
CA ALA A 99 -8.28 27.24 7.26
C ALA A 99 -7.73 26.32 8.35
N LYS A 100 -6.40 26.12 8.41
CA LYS A 100 -5.75 25.35 9.48
C LYS A 100 -5.98 25.99 10.86
N ARG A 101 -5.94 27.34 10.95
CA ARG A 101 -6.23 28.06 12.19
C ARG A 101 -7.66 27.83 12.64
N LEU A 102 -8.63 27.93 11.73
CA LEU A 102 -10.04 27.62 11.99
C LEU A 102 -10.22 26.16 12.46
N ARG A 103 -9.65 25.19 11.74
CA ARG A 103 -9.73 23.76 12.10
C ARG A 103 -9.18 23.47 13.49
N ASN A 104 -8.03 24.04 13.81
CA ASN A 104 -7.40 23.86 15.12
C ASN A 104 -8.25 24.44 16.26
N ALA A 105 -8.92 25.57 16.01
CA ALA A 105 -9.85 26.16 16.96
C ALA A 105 -11.12 25.31 17.11
N PHE A 106 -11.67 24.80 16.00
CA PHE A 106 -12.82 23.90 16.00
C PHE A 106 -12.57 22.65 16.84
N ILE A 107 -11.44 21.96 16.59
CA ILE A 107 -11.05 20.77 17.36
C ILE A 107 -10.85 21.13 18.84
N ALA A 108 -10.25 22.27 19.14
CA ALA A 108 -10.02 22.70 20.53
C ALA A 108 -11.33 22.99 21.28
N GLU A 109 -12.35 23.52 20.61
CA GLU A 109 -13.62 23.90 21.21
C GLU A 109 -14.62 22.73 21.29
N HIS A 110 -14.72 21.94 20.23
CA HIS A 110 -15.80 20.96 20.07
C HIS A 110 -15.38 19.51 20.30
N CYS A 111 -14.10 19.16 20.14
CA CYS A 111 -13.63 17.79 20.34
C CYS A 111 -13.04 17.57 21.73
N ARG A 112 -13.06 16.33 22.22
CA ARG A 112 -12.55 15.96 23.54
C ARG A 112 -11.67 14.72 23.46
N ALA A 113 -11.00 14.40 24.55
CA ALA A 113 -10.29 13.14 24.70
C ALA A 113 -10.51 12.58 26.11
N VAL A 114 -10.36 11.27 26.21
CA VAL A 114 -10.30 10.52 27.47
C VAL A 114 -8.98 9.78 27.51
N TRP A 115 -8.49 9.45 28.71
CA TRP A 115 -7.25 8.72 28.86
C TRP A 115 -7.22 7.91 30.14
N VAL A 116 -6.50 6.79 30.08
CA VAL A 116 -6.18 5.95 31.22
C VAL A 116 -4.67 5.92 31.34
N PRO A 117 -4.07 6.68 32.28
CA PRO A 117 -2.64 6.62 32.52
C PRO A 117 -2.26 5.24 33.04
N LEU A 118 -1.21 4.67 32.46
CA LEU A 118 -0.69 3.35 32.83
C LEU A 118 0.76 3.47 33.33
N PRO A 119 1.19 2.59 34.25
CA PRO A 119 2.60 2.50 34.63
C PRO A 119 3.50 2.26 33.41
N ASP A 120 4.74 2.73 33.45
CA ASP A 120 5.67 2.54 32.33
C ASP A 120 5.99 1.07 32.05
N THR A 121 5.82 0.21 33.05
CA THR A 121 5.98 -1.24 33.00
C THR A 121 4.78 -1.96 32.37
N ALA A 122 3.67 -1.28 32.12
CA ALA A 122 2.48 -1.89 31.55
C ALA A 122 2.71 -2.31 30.08
N PRO A 123 2.15 -3.45 29.64
CA PRO A 123 2.23 -3.89 28.25
C PRO A 123 1.22 -3.13 27.37
N ILE A 124 1.39 -1.81 27.26
CA ILE A 124 0.42 -0.87 26.65
C ILE A 124 0.00 -1.29 25.23
N GLU A 125 0.95 -1.74 24.39
CA GLU A 125 0.69 -2.17 23.01
C GLU A 125 -0.20 -3.43 22.94
N ALA A 126 0.02 -4.38 23.86
CA ALA A 126 -0.81 -5.58 23.94
C ALA A 126 -2.23 -5.24 24.45
N LEU A 127 -2.32 -4.37 25.46
CA LEU A 127 -3.60 -3.90 26.00
C LEU A 127 -4.42 -3.15 24.94
N GLU A 128 -3.77 -2.30 24.12
CA GLU A 128 -4.42 -1.63 22.99
C GLU A 128 -5.01 -2.64 22.00
N ALA A 129 -4.24 -3.64 21.59
CA ALA A 129 -4.70 -4.66 20.65
C ALA A 129 -5.91 -5.44 21.18
N GLU A 130 -5.90 -5.81 22.46
CA GLU A 130 -7.02 -6.50 23.10
C GLU A 130 -8.25 -5.60 23.25
N ILE A 131 -8.06 -4.33 23.60
CA ILE A 131 -9.14 -3.34 23.69
C ILE A 131 -9.79 -3.12 22.32
N LEU A 132 -9.00 -2.97 21.25
CA LEU A 132 -9.53 -2.78 19.90
C LEU A 132 -10.36 -3.98 19.42
N ARG A 133 -10.06 -5.19 19.89
CA ARG A 133 -10.85 -6.39 19.60
C ARG A 133 -12.19 -6.42 20.36
N LEU A 134 -12.22 -5.82 21.55
CA LEU A 134 -13.40 -5.81 22.44
C LEU A 134 -14.29 -4.58 22.25
N ALA A 135 -13.72 -3.47 21.77
CA ALA A 135 -14.40 -2.20 21.65
C ALA A 135 -15.56 -2.28 20.67
N PRO A 136 -16.71 -1.65 20.99
CA PRO A 136 -17.83 -1.66 20.09
C PRO A 136 -17.50 -0.87 18.80
N PRO A 137 -18.02 -1.27 17.63
CA PRO A 137 -17.65 -0.69 16.33
C PRO A 137 -17.66 0.84 16.26
N GLU A 138 -18.62 1.47 16.91
CA GLU A 138 -18.82 2.91 16.98
C GLU A 138 -17.70 3.64 17.75
N ALA A 139 -17.16 3.00 18.80
CA ALA A 139 -16.10 3.54 19.65
C ALA A 139 -14.72 3.55 18.96
N VAL A 140 -14.56 2.72 17.94
CA VAL A 140 -13.33 2.54 17.17
C VAL A 140 -13.56 2.77 15.68
N ALA A 141 -14.60 3.54 15.33
CA ALA A 141 -14.92 3.87 13.95
C ALA A 141 -13.68 4.41 13.23
N TRP A 142 -12.96 5.35 13.86
CA TRP A 142 -11.76 5.97 13.29
C TRP A 142 -10.53 5.05 13.24
N ASN A 143 -10.49 3.94 13.97
CA ASN A 143 -9.39 2.97 13.89
C ASN A 143 -9.39 2.17 12.57
N ARG A 144 -10.49 2.21 11.80
CA ARG A 144 -10.65 1.47 10.54
C ARG A 144 -10.10 2.28 9.36
N ARG A 145 -9.57 1.61 8.33
CA ARG A 145 -8.83 2.27 7.22
C ARG A 145 -9.70 3.10 6.25
N ALA A 146 -11.00 2.83 6.18
CA ALA A 146 -11.93 3.40 5.19
C ALA A 146 -12.77 4.59 5.73
N MET A 147 -12.14 5.50 6.47
CA MET A 147 -12.84 6.63 7.08
C MET A 147 -12.88 7.84 6.17
N GLU A 148 -14.10 8.27 5.84
CA GLU A 148 -14.39 9.56 5.20
C GLU A 148 -14.34 10.68 6.24
N PRO A 149 -13.70 11.83 5.95
CA PRO A 149 -13.85 13.03 6.76
C PRO A 149 -15.33 13.40 6.92
N TYR A 150 -15.67 14.09 8.02
CA TYR A 150 -17.04 14.56 8.19
C TYR A 150 -17.41 15.56 7.08
N PRO A 151 -18.70 15.66 6.71
CA PRO A 151 -19.17 16.91 6.14
C PRO A 151 -18.87 18.04 7.12
N GLU A 152 -18.61 19.23 6.61
CA GLU A 152 -18.37 20.38 7.47
C GLU A 152 -19.56 20.63 8.40
N PRO A 153 -19.37 20.70 9.74
CA PRO A 153 -20.43 21.08 10.68
C PRO A 153 -20.70 22.59 10.58
N SER A 154 -21.38 23.02 9.50
CA SER A 154 -21.43 24.43 9.11
C SER A 154 -21.96 25.37 10.18
N ASP A 155 -22.99 25.00 10.93
CA ASP A 155 -23.53 25.84 12.02
C ASP A 155 -22.49 26.09 13.14
N LEU A 156 -21.73 25.06 13.52
CA LEU A 156 -20.68 25.18 14.53
C LEU A 156 -19.50 25.99 14.00
N VAL A 157 -19.17 25.82 12.71
CA VAL A 157 -18.13 26.59 12.03
C VAL A 157 -18.51 28.06 11.92
N ASP A 158 -19.75 28.38 11.57
CA ASP A 158 -20.26 29.75 11.48
C ASP A 158 -20.19 30.46 12.83
N ALA A 159 -20.67 29.79 13.88
CA ALA A 159 -20.60 30.31 15.24
C ALA A 159 -19.14 30.54 15.69
N LEU A 160 -18.23 29.63 15.32
CA LEU A 160 -16.81 29.75 15.64
C LEU A 160 -16.13 30.90 14.88
N ILE A 161 -16.42 31.07 13.58
CA ILE A 161 -15.90 32.18 12.78
C ILE A 161 -16.30 33.51 13.41
N GLY A 162 -17.57 33.65 13.84
CA GLY A 162 -18.06 34.82 14.54
C GLY A 162 -17.32 35.10 15.84
N ARG A 163 -17.08 34.08 16.68
CA ARG A 163 -16.34 34.22 17.95
C ARG A 163 -14.87 34.57 17.75
N MET A 164 -14.22 34.02 16.73
CA MET A 164 -12.80 34.23 16.46
C MET A 164 -12.51 35.60 15.83
N GLY A 165 -13.53 36.32 15.35
CA GLY A 165 -13.40 37.66 14.80
C GLY A 165 -12.57 37.71 13.51
N PHE A 166 -12.73 36.71 12.63
CA PHE A 166 -12.05 36.71 11.32
C PHE A 166 -12.44 37.95 10.51
N SER A 167 -11.47 38.60 9.89
CA SER A 167 -11.69 39.72 8.98
C SER A 167 -12.40 39.28 7.69
N ALA A 168 -12.98 40.23 6.97
CA ALA A 168 -13.63 39.95 5.68
C ALA A 168 -12.69 39.25 4.67
N ALA A 169 -11.40 39.61 4.67
CA ALA A 169 -10.39 38.99 3.82
C ALA A 169 -10.14 37.52 4.20
N GLU A 170 -10.11 37.21 5.49
CA GLU A 170 -9.93 35.84 5.97
C GLU A 170 -11.19 34.98 5.74
N ILE A 171 -12.39 35.56 5.91
CA ILE A 171 -13.65 34.87 5.56
C ILE A 171 -13.65 34.53 4.07
N ALA A 172 -13.25 35.46 3.20
CA ALA A 172 -13.10 35.18 1.77
C ALA A 172 -12.07 34.07 1.48
N ALA A 173 -10.99 33.98 2.26
CA ALA A 173 -10.00 32.90 2.17
C ALA A 173 -10.59 31.54 2.53
N LEU A 174 -11.43 31.48 3.57
CA LEU A 174 -12.13 30.27 3.98
C LEU A 174 -13.11 29.79 2.91
N GLU A 175 -13.87 30.70 2.28
CA GLU A 175 -14.79 30.34 1.19
C GLU A 175 -14.04 29.84 -0.05
N ARG A 176 -12.86 30.40 -0.36
CA ARG A 176 -11.98 29.83 -1.40
C ARG A 176 -11.53 28.41 -1.05
N GLN A 177 -11.21 28.12 0.22
CA GLN A 177 -10.89 26.76 0.65
C GLN A 177 -12.09 25.81 0.54
N ARG A 178 -13.30 26.28 0.85
CA ARG A 178 -14.53 25.52 0.63
C ARG A 178 -14.74 25.17 -0.83
N ALA A 179 -14.51 26.13 -1.74
CA ALA A 179 -14.59 25.90 -3.18
C ALA A 179 -13.53 24.89 -3.65
N ARG A 180 -12.28 25.01 -3.18
CA ARG A 180 -11.21 24.04 -3.45
C ARG A 180 -11.56 22.64 -2.93
N HIS A 181 -12.12 22.55 -1.72
CA HIS A 181 -12.60 21.29 -1.17
C HIS A 181 -13.69 20.69 -2.04
N ALA A 182 -14.70 21.49 -2.42
CA ALA A 182 -15.79 21.05 -3.29
C ALA A 182 -15.25 20.52 -4.63
N GLN A 183 -14.27 21.18 -5.23
CA GLN A 183 -13.59 20.72 -6.45
C GLN A 183 -12.81 19.41 -6.21
N ALA A 184 -12.08 19.32 -5.10
CA ALA A 184 -11.31 18.13 -4.73
C ALA A 184 -12.20 16.92 -4.40
N THR A 185 -13.39 17.14 -3.81
CA THR A 185 -14.40 16.10 -3.55
C THR A 185 -15.22 15.76 -4.78
N ALA A 186 -15.50 16.74 -5.65
CA ALA A 186 -16.17 16.50 -6.92
C ALA A 186 -15.29 15.67 -7.87
N GLY A 187 -13.97 15.82 -7.79
CA GLY A 187 -13.00 14.93 -8.46
C GLY A 187 -12.92 13.51 -7.87
N GLY A 188 -13.55 13.23 -6.73
CA GLY A 188 -13.65 11.89 -6.12
C GLY A 188 -15.06 11.28 -6.15
N ALA A 189 -16.07 12.06 -6.55
CA ALA A 189 -17.47 11.66 -6.66
C ALA A 189 -17.97 11.75 -8.11
N GLN A 190 -17.11 11.49 -9.09
CA GLN A 190 -17.58 11.18 -10.43
C GLN A 190 -17.93 9.69 -10.49
N SER A 191 -19.22 9.39 -10.44
CA SER A 191 -19.74 8.43 -11.41
C SER A 191 -19.49 9.07 -12.79
N SER A 192 -18.38 8.77 -13.47
CA SER A 192 -18.22 9.24 -14.85
C SER A 192 -19.06 8.36 -15.80
N GLY A 193 -20.37 8.42 -15.60
CA GLY A 193 -21.36 8.12 -16.61
C GLY A 193 -21.38 9.15 -17.75
N GLY A 194 -20.33 9.96 -17.90
CA GLY A 194 -20.13 10.81 -19.07
C GLY A 194 -20.05 9.96 -20.34
N ASP A 195 -20.33 10.60 -21.47
CA ASP A 195 -20.19 9.95 -22.78
C ASP A 195 -18.74 9.55 -22.99
N LEU A 196 -18.54 8.33 -23.50
CA LEU A 196 -17.21 7.88 -23.90
C LEU A 196 -16.74 8.74 -25.08
N PRO A 197 -15.47 9.19 -25.09
CA PRO A 197 -14.97 10.02 -26.16
C PRO A 197 -15.00 9.25 -27.49
N SER A 198 -15.25 9.97 -28.59
CA SER A 198 -15.25 9.41 -29.93
C SER A 198 -13.82 9.34 -30.49
N GLY A 199 -13.45 8.17 -31.03
CA GLY A 199 -12.17 7.93 -31.68
C GLY A 199 -11.99 8.64 -33.04
N PRO A 200 -10.97 8.24 -33.84
CA PRO A 200 -10.00 7.18 -33.55
C PRO A 200 -8.98 7.58 -32.48
N PHE A 201 -8.50 6.58 -31.74
CA PHE A 201 -7.44 6.69 -30.74
C PHE A 201 -6.17 6.01 -31.25
N ASP A 202 -5.01 6.44 -30.75
CA ASP A 202 -3.75 5.74 -31.02
C ASP A 202 -3.72 4.41 -30.25
N PHE A 203 -4.21 4.44 -29.00
CA PHE A 203 -4.52 3.28 -28.16
C PHE A 203 -5.38 3.72 -26.97
N VAL A 204 -5.91 2.75 -26.23
CA VAL A 204 -6.60 2.96 -24.96
C VAL A 204 -5.93 2.11 -23.88
N ALA A 205 -5.70 2.65 -22.69
CA ALA A 205 -5.30 1.85 -21.53
C ALA A 205 -6.53 1.51 -20.68
N LEU A 206 -6.58 0.30 -20.15
CA LEU A 206 -7.68 -0.24 -19.35
C LEU A 206 -7.13 -0.91 -18.09
N ASP A 207 -7.77 -0.61 -16.96
CA ASP A 207 -7.48 -1.21 -15.66
C ASP A 207 -8.80 -1.55 -14.94
N VAL A 208 -8.83 -2.64 -14.17
CA VAL A 208 -10.02 -3.07 -13.41
C VAL A 208 -9.71 -3.35 -11.94
N GLU A 209 -10.68 -3.04 -11.09
CA GLU A 209 -10.67 -3.43 -9.68
C GLU A 209 -11.70 -4.53 -9.41
N THR A 210 -11.38 -5.47 -8.51
CA THR A 210 -12.23 -6.62 -8.17
C THR A 210 -12.64 -6.60 -6.70
N ALA A 211 -13.89 -6.95 -6.40
CA ALA A 211 -14.44 -6.89 -5.04
C ALA A 211 -13.82 -7.93 -4.08
N ASN A 212 -13.40 -9.08 -4.63
CA ASN A 212 -12.79 -10.18 -3.90
C ASN A 212 -11.85 -10.98 -4.82
N ASN A 213 -11.40 -12.16 -4.39
CA ASN A 213 -10.45 -12.99 -5.14
C ASN A 213 -11.05 -13.64 -6.42
N ASP A 214 -12.37 -13.56 -6.63
CA ASP A 214 -12.99 -13.95 -7.88
C ASP A 214 -12.76 -12.87 -8.95
N ARG A 215 -12.09 -13.25 -10.03
CA ARG A 215 -11.80 -12.36 -11.17
C ARG A 215 -13.06 -11.86 -11.88
N ALA A 216 -14.20 -12.54 -11.74
CA ALA A 216 -15.47 -12.07 -12.27
C ALA A 216 -16.09 -10.92 -11.45
N SER A 217 -15.59 -10.66 -10.23
CA SER A 217 -16.16 -9.69 -9.29
C SER A 217 -15.75 -8.23 -9.57
N ILE A 218 -15.64 -7.83 -10.85
CA ILE A 218 -15.25 -6.48 -11.23
C ILE A 218 -16.18 -5.44 -10.58
N CYS A 219 -15.60 -4.50 -9.84
CA CYS A 219 -16.32 -3.44 -9.13
C CYS A 219 -15.99 -2.02 -9.63
N GLN A 220 -14.95 -1.87 -10.46
CA GLN A 220 -14.64 -0.66 -11.21
C GLN A 220 -13.89 -1.01 -12.50
N ILE A 221 -14.12 -0.24 -13.56
CA ILE A 221 -13.32 -0.24 -14.78
C ILE A 221 -12.87 1.21 -15.04
N GLY A 222 -11.58 1.41 -15.28
CA GLY A 222 -11.00 2.67 -15.71
C GLY A 222 -10.39 2.59 -17.10
N LEU A 223 -10.44 3.71 -17.83
CA LEU A 223 -9.91 3.87 -19.18
C LEU A 223 -9.15 5.18 -19.31
N ALA A 224 -8.06 5.15 -20.07
CA ALA A 224 -7.35 6.35 -20.53
C ALA A 224 -7.16 6.32 -22.05
N PHE A 225 -7.64 7.37 -22.73
CA PHE A 225 -7.68 7.44 -24.18
C PHE A 225 -6.52 8.27 -24.71
N VAL A 226 -5.69 7.71 -25.59
CA VAL A 226 -4.55 8.42 -26.18
C VAL A 226 -4.86 8.79 -27.62
N LYS A 227 -4.64 10.05 -27.97
CA LYS A 227 -4.83 10.59 -29.31
C LYS A 227 -3.74 11.61 -29.62
N ASN A 228 -3.14 11.50 -30.81
CA ASN A 228 -2.03 12.34 -31.24
C ASN A 228 -0.86 12.36 -30.23
N GLY A 229 -0.53 11.19 -29.66
CA GLY A 229 0.57 11.02 -28.70
C GLY A 229 0.34 11.69 -27.35
N ARG A 230 -0.90 12.01 -26.97
CA ARG A 230 -1.26 12.61 -25.68
C ARG A 230 -2.51 11.96 -25.10
N ILE A 231 -2.62 11.93 -23.78
CA ILE A 231 -3.86 11.52 -23.09
C ILE A 231 -4.92 12.58 -23.39
N SER A 232 -5.94 12.19 -24.13
CA SER A 232 -7.05 13.04 -24.58
C SER A 232 -8.24 13.06 -23.63
N GLY A 233 -8.32 12.06 -22.75
CA GLY A 233 -9.33 11.96 -21.71
C GLY A 233 -9.18 10.67 -20.91
N THR A 234 -9.87 10.61 -19.79
CA THR A 234 -10.04 9.42 -18.96
C THR A 234 -11.53 9.17 -18.76
N TRP A 235 -11.88 7.94 -18.42
CA TRP A 235 -13.24 7.53 -18.12
C TRP A 235 -13.21 6.40 -17.10
N SER A 236 -14.21 6.34 -16.22
CA SER A 236 -14.36 5.27 -15.26
C SER A 236 -15.82 4.96 -14.96
N SER A 237 -16.10 3.70 -14.62
CA SER A 237 -17.40 3.32 -14.11
C SER A 237 -17.23 2.35 -12.96
N HIS A 238 -17.93 2.62 -11.86
CA HIS A 238 -18.26 1.58 -10.91
C HIS A 238 -19.12 0.52 -11.59
N VAL A 239 -18.97 -0.71 -11.14
CA VAL A 239 -19.72 -1.87 -11.61
C VAL A 239 -20.32 -2.53 -10.38
N ASP A 240 -21.58 -2.93 -10.43
CA ASP A 240 -22.15 -3.82 -9.41
C ASP A 240 -21.64 -5.25 -9.65
N PRO A 241 -20.75 -5.79 -8.80
CA PRO A 241 -20.18 -7.12 -8.96
C PRO A 241 -21.16 -8.24 -8.57
N ARG A 242 -22.37 -7.91 -8.08
CA ARG A 242 -23.40 -8.84 -7.61
C ARG A 242 -22.89 -9.83 -6.54
N THR A 243 -22.04 -9.34 -5.66
CA THR A 243 -21.48 -10.12 -4.53
C THR A 243 -21.59 -9.37 -3.21
N THR A 244 -21.67 -10.15 -2.11
CA THR A 244 -21.60 -9.65 -0.74
C THR A 244 -20.19 -9.75 -0.15
N ASP A 245 -19.24 -10.40 -0.83
CA ASP A 245 -17.84 -10.48 -0.43
C ASP A 245 -17.03 -9.31 -1.01
N TRP A 246 -16.47 -8.51 -0.10
CA TRP A 246 -15.72 -7.28 -0.35
C TRP A 246 -14.30 -7.37 0.23
N SER A 247 -13.73 -8.58 0.25
CA SER A 247 -12.42 -8.86 0.82
C SER A 247 -11.26 -8.10 0.16
N CYS A 248 -11.41 -7.56 -1.04
CA CYS A 248 -10.40 -6.73 -1.71
C CYS A 248 -10.56 -5.22 -1.45
N SER A 249 -11.61 -4.76 -0.76
CA SER A 249 -11.81 -3.32 -0.47
C SER A 249 -10.64 -2.65 0.26
N PHE A 250 -9.76 -3.40 0.93
CA PHE A 250 -8.57 -2.84 1.56
C PHE A 250 -7.50 -2.35 0.55
N VAL A 251 -7.59 -2.78 -0.72
CA VAL A 251 -6.67 -2.42 -1.80
C VAL A 251 -7.06 -1.06 -2.39
N HIS A 252 -8.30 -0.93 -2.87
CA HIS A 252 -8.79 0.21 -3.65
C HIS A 252 -9.87 1.05 -2.96
N GLY A 253 -10.41 0.61 -1.80
CA GLY A 253 -11.40 1.37 -1.04
C GLY A 253 -12.84 1.32 -1.57
N ILE A 254 -13.10 0.62 -2.69
CA ILE A 254 -14.46 0.45 -3.24
C ILE A 254 -15.21 -0.58 -2.39
N THR A 255 -16.43 -0.24 -2.00
CA THR A 255 -17.29 -1.05 -1.12
C THR A 255 -18.68 -1.26 -1.73
N ALA A 256 -19.48 -2.12 -1.11
CA ALA A 256 -20.90 -2.26 -1.41
C ALA A 256 -21.68 -0.93 -1.42
N ARG A 257 -21.27 0.04 -0.59
CA ARG A 257 -21.87 1.37 -0.57
C ARG A 257 -21.45 2.21 -1.78
N THR A 258 -20.18 2.10 -2.18
CA THR A 258 -19.60 2.83 -3.32
C THR A 258 -20.30 2.48 -4.63
N VAL A 259 -20.59 1.19 -4.85
CA VAL A 259 -21.22 0.70 -6.08
C VAL A 259 -22.75 0.70 -6.02
N ARG A 260 -23.36 1.29 -4.98
CA ARG A 260 -24.82 1.28 -4.83
C ARG A 260 -25.48 2.01 -5.99
N GLY A 261 -26.30 1.29 -6.76
CA GLY A 261 -26.96 1.83 -7.95
C GLY A 261 -26.06 1.89 -9.19
N ALA A 262 -24.85 1.33 -9.13
CA ALA A 262 -23.98 1.18 -10.29
C ALA A 262 -24.58 0.18 -11.30
N PRO A 263 -24.27 0.32 -12.60
CA PRO A 263 -24.66 -0.66 -13.61
C PRO A 263 -23.98 -2.01 -13.38
N GLY A 264 -24.64 -3.09 -13.82
CA GLY A 264 -24.01 -4.41 -13.87
C GLY A 264 -22.98 -4.52 -15.00
N PHE A 265 -22.05 -5.46 -14.89
CA PHE A 265 -20.97 -5.64 -15.89
C PHE A 265 -21.46 -5.68 -17.35
N PRO A 266 -22.53 -6.42 -17.74
CA PRO A 266 -22.99 -6.43 -19.14
C PRO A 266 -23.39 -5.06 -19.69
N GLN A 267 -23.96 -4.19 -18.85
CA GLN A 267 -24.36 -2.84 -19.25
C GLN A 267 -23.14 -1.96 -19.49
N VAL A 268 -22.12 -2.11 -18.64
CA VAL A 268 -20.85 -1.39 -18.82
C VAL A 268 -20.12 -1.89 -20.06
N LEU A 269 -19.98 -3.21 -20.22
CA LEU A 269 -19.35 -3.81 -21.39
C LEU A 269 -20.00 -3.35 -22.71
N ALA A 270 -21.33 -3.30 -22.77
CA ALA A 270 -22.05 -2.84 -23.96
C ALA A 270 -21.70 -1.39 -24.35
N ARG A 271 -21.38 -0.52 -23.38
CA ARG A 271 -20.89 0.85 -23.66
C ARG A 271 -19.45 0.87 -24.16
N LEU A 272 -18.62 -0.08 -23.71
CA LEU A 272 -17.20 -0.13 -24.07
C LEU A 272 -16.97 -0.67 -25.49
N LEU A 273 -17.78 -1.63 -25.94
CA LEU A 273 -17.61 -2.29 -27.24
C LEU A 273 -17.44 -1.32 -28.41
N PRO A 274 -18.32 -0.32 -28.64
CA PRO A 274 -18.21 0.58 -29.80
C PRO A 274 -16.93 1.43 -29.81
N VAL A 275 -16.27 1.58 -28.66
CA VAL A 275 -15.13 2.48 -28.48
C VAL A 275 -13.82 1.71 -28.50
N LEU A 276 -13.80 0.49 -27.97
CA LEU A 276 -12.60 -0.34 -27.85
C LEU A 276 -12.42 -1.32 -29.01
N ASP A 277 -13.49 -1.66 -29.74
CA ASP A 277 -13.39 -2.58 -30.88
C ASP A 277 -12.48 -1.99 -31.98
N GLY A 278 -11.53 -2.80 -32.44
CA GLY A 278 -10.50 -2.39 -33.40
C GLY A 278 -9.37 -1.54 -32.84
N GLN A 279 -9.43 -1.11 -31.57
CA GLN A 279 -8.36 -0.36 -30.91
C GLN A 279 -7.28 -1.29 -30.32
N ILE A 280 -6.08 -0.75 -30.12
CA ILE A 280 -5.08 -1.35 -29.24
C ILE A 280 -5.47 -1.05 -27.80
N VAL A 281 -5.60 -2.09 -26.98
CA VAL A 281 -5.95 -1.96 -25.55
C VAL A 281 -4.75 -2.36 -24.70
N PHE A 282 -4.16 -1.41 -23.99
CA PHE A 282 -3.09 -1.66 -23.03
C PHE A 282 -3.65 -2.01 -21.65
N GLN A 283 -3.13 -3.08 -21.08
CA GLN A 283 -3.24 -3.39 -19.65
C GLN A 283 -1.87 -3.23 -18.99
N HIS A 284 -1.82 -3.27 -17.66
CA HIS A 284 -0.57 -3.27 -16.91
C HIS A 284 -0.43 -4.58 -16.13
N SER A 285 0.18 -5.58 -16.78
CA SER A 285 0.11 -7.01 -16.47
C SER A 285 -1.11 -7.72 -17.07
N GLY A 286 -1.12 -9.06 -17.04
CA GLY A 286 -2.17 -9.87 -17.66
C GLY A 286 -3.47 -10.01 -16.87
N PHE A 287 -3.64 -9.26 -15.77
CA PHE A 287 -4.77 -9.41 -14.85
C PHE A 287 -6.08 -8.93 -15.49
N ASP A 288 -6.11 -7.72 -16.05
CA ASP A 288 -7.31 -7.04 -16.54
C ASP A 288 -8.04 -7.85 -17.61
N ARG A 289 -7.29 -8.34 -18.61
CA ARG A 289 -7.83 -9.24 -19.64
C ARG A 289 -8.45 -10.49 -19.02
N SER A 290 -7.82 -11.06 -18.00
CA SER A 290 -8.37 -12.25 -17.34
C SER A 290 -9.63 -11.95 -16.56
N ALA A 291 -9.73 -10.79 -15.92
CA ALA A 291 -10.93 -10.36 -15.21
C ALA A 291 -12.09 -10.10 -16.17
N ILE A 292 -11.85 -9.39 -17.27
CA ILE A 292 -12.85 -9.17 -18.34
C ILE A 292 -13.37 -10.52 -18.87
N ASN A 293 -12.48 -11.47 -19.17
CA ASN A 293 -12.87 -12.80 -19.65
C ASN A 293 -13.71 -13.57 -18.62
N ALA A 294 -13.32 -13.52 -17.34
CA ALA A 294 -14.04 -14.19 -16.25
C ALA A 294 -15.43 -13.58 -16.05
N ALA A 295 -15.54 -12.26 -16.05
CA ALA A 295 -16.81 -11.55 -15.94
C ALA A 295 -17.73 -11.82 -17.14
N CYS A 296 -17.18 -11.92 -18.36
CA CYS A 296 -17.95 -12.32 -19.55
C CYS A 296 -18.54 -13.73 -19.39
N ALA A 297 -17.71 -14.68 -18.95
CA ALA A 297 -18.14 -16.06 -18.71
C ALA A 297 -19.20 -16.15 -17.62
N ALA A 298 -19.02 -15.45 -16.48
CA ALA A 298 -19.96 -15.42 -15.37
C ALA A 298 -21.32 -14.82 -15.73
N HIS A 299 -21.37 -13.94 -16.73
CA HIS A 299 -22.60 -13.30 -17.19
C HIS A 299 -23.17 -13.84 -18.49
N GLY A 300 -22.55 -14.87 -19.08
CA GLY A 300 -23.02 -15.49 -20.32
C GLY A 300 -22.99 -14.55 -21.53
N VAL A 301 -22.09 -13.57 -21.54
CA VAL A 301 -21.92 -12.62 -22.65
C VAL A 301 -20.66 -12.97 -23.45
N ALA A 302 -20.65 -12.63 -24.75
CA ALA A 302 -19.51 -12.91 -25.60
C ALA A 302 -18.28 -12.09 -25.18
N THR A 303 -17.14 -12.77 -25.07
CA THR A 303 -15.86 -12.10 -24.79
C THR A 303 -15.43 -11.26 -26.00
N PRO A 304 -15.12 -9.97 -25.82
CA PRO A 304 -14.64 -9.14 -26.92
C PRO A 304 -13.26 -9.57 -27.40
N ALA A 305 -13.05 -9.52 -28.72
CA ALA A 305 -11.77 -9.83 -29.35
C ALA A 305 -10.83 -8.60 -29.39
N TRP A 306 -10.64 -7.92 -28.25
CA TRP A 306 -9.77 -6.74 -28.18
C TRP A 306 -8.30 -7.08 -28.42
N ASN A 307 -7.57 -6.16 -29.06
CA ASN A 307 -6.13 -6.28 -29.29
C ASN A 307 -5.36 -5.87 -28.03
N TRP A 308 -5.27 -6.80 -27.08
CA TRP A 308 -4.58 -6.60 -25.81
C TRP A 308 -3.06 -6.51 -25.98
N GLN A 309 -2.46 -5.50 -25.35
CA GLN A 309 -1.02 -5.30 -25.22
C GLN A 309 -0.63 -5.08 -23.76
N ASP A 310 0.61 -5.41 -23.39
CA ASP A 310 1.09 -5.28 -22.01
C ASP A 310 2.10 -4.15 -21.87
N SER A 311 1.72 -3.10 -21.14
CA SER A 311 2.57 -1.95 -20.88
C SER A 311 3.81 -2.32 -20.04
N VAL A 312 3.80 -3.44 -19.30
CA VAL A 312 5.00 -3.97 -18.61
C VAL A 312 6.05 -4.42 -19.62
N ALA A 313 5.63 -5.03 -20.74
CA ALA A 313 6.57 -5.44 -21.80
C ALA A 313 7.18 -4.21 -22.49
N VAL A 314 6.37 -3.18 -22.72
CA VAL A 314 6.83 -1.88 -23.23
C VAL A 314 7.81 -1.21 -22.26
N ALA A 315 7.46 -1.15 -20.97
CA ALA A 315 8.30 -0.55 -19.93
C ALA A 315 9.65 -1.28 -19.78
N ARG A 316 9.66 -2.60 -19.91
CA ARG A 316 10.89 -3.41 -19.88
C ARG A 316 11.84 -3.10 -21.04
N ARG A 317 11.31 -2.71 -22.20
CA ARG A 317 12.09 -2.30 -23.37
C ARG A 317 12.65 -0.88 -23.19
N ALA A 318 11.86 0.04 -22.65
CA ALA A 318 12.25 1.43 -22.46
C ALA A 318 13.19 1.67 -21.28
N TRP A 319 12.99 0.94 -20.18
CA TRP A 319 13.77 1.08 -18.94
C TRP A 319 14.34 -0.26 -18.47
N PRO A 320 15.27 -0.87 -19.22
CA PRO A 320 15.92 -2.13 -18.86
C PRO A 320 16.73 -2.05 -17.54
N GLU A 321 17.07 -0.86 -17.08
CA GLU A 321 17.76 -0.60 -15.81
C GLU A 321 16.86 -0.84 -14.58
N LEU A 322 15.53 -0.81 -14.73
CA LEU A 322 14.59 -1.08 -13.64
C LEU A 322 14.45 -2.57 -13.31
N TRP A 323 15.10 -3.45 -14.08
CA TRP A 323 15.09 -4.89 -13.85
C TRP A 323 15.73 -5.25 -12.50
N GLY A 324 14.88 -5.40 -11.47
CA GLY A 324 15.29 -5.73 -10.11
C GLY A 324 15.51 -4.54 -9.18
N ASN A 325 15.15 -3.32 -9.59
CA ASN A 325 15.21 -2.10 -8.78
C ASN A 325 13.79 -1.57 -8.50
N GLY A 326 12.93 -2.40 -7.91
CA GLY A 326 11.48 -2.12 -7.75
C GLY A 326 10.61 -2.69 -8.87
N GLY A 327 11.20 -3.08 -10.01
CA GLY A 327 10.51 -3.73 -11.12
C GLY A 327 9.74 -2.75 -12.01
N HIS A 328 8.90 -3.29 -12.89
CA HIS A 328 8.10 -2.51 -13.85
C HIS A 328 6.62 -2.44 -13.47
N GLY A 329 6.28 -2.66 -12.20
CA GLY A 329 4.92 -2.42 -11.71
C GLY A 329 4.64 -0.91 -11.59
N LEU A 330 3.37 -0.51 -11.66
CA LEU A 330 2.96 0.90 -11.65
C LEU A 330 3.58 1.70 -10.49
N ALA A 331 3.65 1.17 -9.27
CA ALA A 331 4.24 1.88 -8.14
C ALA A 331 5.73 2.25 -8.35
N SER A 332 6.49 1.33 -8.94
CA SER A 332 7.91 1.52 -9.26
C SER A 332 8.08 2.51 -10.41
N LEU A 333 7.30 2.34 -11.48
CA LEU A 333 7.32 3.25 -12.64
C LEU A 333 6.83 4.65 -12.27
N LYS A 334 5.82 4.79 -11.41
CA LYS A 334 5.35 6.08 -10.88
C LYS A 334 6.48 6.83 -10.20
N THR A 335 7.27 6.14 -9.37
CA THR A 335 8.42 6.73 -8.68
C THR A 335 9.54 7.08 -9.67
N HIS A 336 9.88 6.18 -10.58
CA HIS A 336 10.97 6.36 -11.54
C HIS A 336 10.68 7.47 -12.56
N LEU A 337 9.44 7.57 -13.02
CA LEU A 337 9.00 8.54 -14.01
C LEU A 337 8.48 9.84 -13.35
N GLY A 338 8.41 9.92 -12.03
CA GLY A 338 7.84 11.10 -11.36
C GLY A 338 6.38 11.34 -11.74
N LEU A 339 5.59 10.27 -11.81
CA LEU A 339 4.14 10.33 -12.05
C LEU A 339 3.42 10.51 -10.72
N GLU A 340 2.61 11.56 -10.61
CA GLU A 340 1.81 11.83 -9.41
C GLU A 340 0.36 11.44 -9.62
N PHE A 341 -0.05 10.27 -9.11
CA PHE A 341 -1.43 9.75 -9.16
C PHE A 341 -1.81 9.10 -7.83
N ARG A 342 -3.11 9.02 -7.50
CA ARG A 342 -3.57 8.17 -6.38
C ARG A 342 -3.34 6.69 -6.76
N HIS A 343 -2.99 5.83 -5.80
CA HIS A 343 -2.76 4.40 -6.05
C HIS A 343 -4.05 3.64 -5.72
N HIS A 344 -4.47 2.71 -6.60
CA HIS A 344 -5.68 1.88 -6.46
C HIS A 344 -7.01 2.60 -6.75
N ASP A 345 -7.00 3.36 -7.84
CA ASP A 345 -8.21 3.84 -8.53
C ASP A 345 -8.03 3.42 -9.99
N GLY A 346 -8.96 2.61 -10.52
CA GLY A 346 -8.82 2.05 -11.87
C GLY A 346 -8.66 3.12 -12.95
N GLU A 347 -9.21 4.33 -12.76
CA GLU A 347 -9.01 5.44 -13.70
C GLU A 347 -7.55 5.92 -13.72
N GLU A 348 -6.98 6.11 -12.53
CA GLU A 348 -5.64 6.64 -12.33
C GLU A 348 -4.56 5.61 -12.69
N ASP A 349 -4.84 4.32 -12.46
CA ASP A 349 -3.94 3.23 -12.85
C ASP A 349 -3.98 2.98 -14.37
N ALA A 350 -5.15 3.09 -15.03
CA ALA A 350 -5.25 3.14 -16.50
C ALA A 350 -4.49 4.34 -17.09
N ARG A 351 -4.65 5.53 -16.50
CA ARG A 351 -3.91 6.74 -16.90
C ARG A 351 -2.40 6.56 -16.74
N ALA A 352 -1.95 5.96 -15.64
CA ALA A 352 -0.54 5.68 -15.41
C ALA A 352 0.02 4.68 -16.45
N ALA A 353 -0.74 3.64 -16.79
CA ALA A 353 -0.36 2.68 -17.84
C ALA A 353 -0.23 3.36 -19.21
N ALA A 354 -1.13 4.29 -19.56
CA ALA A 354 -1.02 5.06 -20.80
C ALA A 354 0.23 5.95 -20.83
N GLU A 355 0.50 6.64 -19.73
CA GLU A 355 1.68 7.50 -19.58
C GLU A 355 2.99 6.70 -19.69
N VAL A 356 3.03 5.48 -19.14
CA VAL A 356 4.16 4.55 -19.30
C VAL A 356 4.43 4.25 -20.77
N VAL A 357 3.40 4.00 -21.57
CA VAL A 357 3.57 3.73 -23.01
C VAL A 357 4.05 4.98 -23.75
N LEU A 358 3.44 6.15 -23.49
CA LEU A 358 3.85 7.41 -24.11
C LEU A 358 5.30 7.78 -23.80
N ARG A 359 5.71 7.62 -22.54
CA ARG A 359 7.09 7.88 -22.14
C ARG A 359 8.06 6.85 -22.69
N ALA A 360 7.64 5.60 -22.85
CA ALA A 360 8.46 4.59 -23.50
C ALA A 360 8.71 4.93 -24.98
N MET A 361 7.69 5.43 -25.70
CA MET A 361 7.84 5.95 -27.06
C MET A 361 8.84 7.11 -27.10
N ALA A 362 8.68 8.09 -26.20
CA ALA A 362 9.58 9.23 -26.13
C ALA A 362 11.04 8.82 -25.79
N GLN A 363 11.20 7.91 -24.84
CA GLN A 363 12.51 7.43 -24.37
C GLN A 363 13.26 6.63 -25.43
N THR A 364 12.55 5.79 -26.20
CA THR A 364 13.15 4.88 -27.17
C THR A 364 13.18 5.44 -28.60
N GLY A 365 12.36 6.44 -28.89
CA GLY A 365 12.12 6.94 -30.25
C GLY A 365 11.34 5.96 -31.14
N LEU A 366 10.83 4.86 -30.58
CA LEU A 366 10.08 3.83 -31.30
C LEU A 366 8.59 4.18 -31.33
N ASP A 367 7.93 3.88 -32.46
CA ASP A 367 6.48 3.99 -32.58
C ASP A 367 5.74 2.83 -31.86
N LEU A 368 4.42 2.94 -31.75
CA LEU A 368 3.58 1.93 -31.07
C LEU A 368 3.71 0.54 -31.67
N ARG A 369 3.87 0.44 -33.00
CA ARG A 369 3.97 -0.85 -33.69
C ARG A 369 5.31 -1.51 -33.41
N ALA A 370 6.39 -0.74 -33.34
CA ALA A 370 7.71 -1.23 -32.96
C ALA A 370 7.78 -1.62 -31.48
N LEU A 371 7.09 -0.88 -30.60
CA LEU A 371 7.04 -1.18 -29.17
C LEU A 371 6.14 -2.36 -28.80
N THR A 372 5.11 -2.66 -29.60
CA THR A 372 4.19 -3.79 -29.38
C THR A 372 4.51 -5.00 -30.26
N GLY A 373 5.32 -4.81 -31.31
CA GLY A 373 5.70 -5.87 -32.24
C GLY A 373 6.57 -6.98 -31.62
N ALA A 374 6.46 -8.17 -32.21
CA ALA A 374 7.34 -9.30 -31.97
C ALA A 374 8.71 -9.11 -32.66
N GLY A 375 9.47 -8.08 -32.25
CA GLY A 375 10.89 -7.96 -32.58
C GLY A 375 11.74 -8.90 -31.72
N PRO A 376 12.95 -9.32 -32.18
CA PRO A 376 13.77 -10.31 -31.48
C PRO A 376 14.01 -9.86 -30.04
N ALA A 377 13.90 -10.80 -29.09
CA ALA A 377 14.23 -10.55 -27.70
C ALA A 377 15.56 -9.78 -27.62
N LEU A 378 15.53 -8.59 -27.01
CA LEU A 378 16.74 -7.81 -26.78
C LEU A 378 17.73 -8.69 -26.02
N LYS A 379 18.77 -9.16 -26.72
CA LYS A 379 19.94 -9.71 -26.07
C LYS A 379 20.52 -8.60 -25.20
N ARG A 380 20.77 -8.92 -23.92
CA ARG A 380 21.43 -8.05 -22.93
C ARG A 380 22.56 -7.23 -23.58
N PRO A 381 22.67 -5.91 -23.33
CA PRO A 381 23.81 -5.16 -23.80
C PRO A 381 25.07 -5.66 -23.08
N VAL A 382 26.03 -6.16 -23.84
CA VAL A 382 27.40 -6.41 -23.37
C VAL A 382 28.16 -5.09 -23.49
N ALA A 383 28.74 -4.61 -22.39
CA ALA A 383 29.60 -3.43 -22.40
C ALA A 383 30.81 -3.65 -23.32
N ARG A 384 31.06 -2.71 -24.23
CA ARG A 384 32.23 -2.71 -25.14
C ARG A 384 33.53 -2.60 -24.34
N SER A 385 34.38 -3.62 -24.40
CA SER A 385 35.80 -3.53 -24.04
C SER A 385 36.63 -3.11 -25.26
N LYS A 386 37.64 -2.25 -25.03
CA LYS A 386 38.68 -1.92 -26.02
C LYS A 386 39.51 -3.18 -26.32
N ALA A 387 39.88 -3.34 -27.59
CA ALA A 387 40.63 -4.48 -28.11
C ALA A 387 42.06 -4.60 -27.54
N PRO A 388 42.59 -5.83 -27.46
CA PRO A 388 44.01 -6.09 -27.67
C PRO A 388 44.25 -7.05 -28.85
N ALA A 389 45.48 -7.04 -29.35
CA ALA A 389 45.94 -7.69 -30.57
C ALA A 389 46.09 -9.23 -30.49
N VAL A 390 45.60 -9.90 -31.55
CA VAL A 390 46.16 -11.00 -32.36
C VAL A 390 46.97 -12.17 -31.72
N ARG A 391 46.32 -13.36 -31.72
CA ARG A 391 46.74 -14.78 -32.02
C ARG A 391 47.58 -15.62 -31.03
N PRO A 392 47.57 -16.99 -31.13
CA PRO A 392 46.61 -17.91 -31.79
C PRO A 392 46.13 -19.11 -30.91
N ALA A 393 45.25 -19.91 -31.52
CA ALA A 393 44.54 -21.12 -31.10
C ALA A 393 45.28 -22.16 -30.24
N SER A 394 44.58 -22.74 -29.26
CA SER A 394 44.19 -24.16 -29.29
C SER A 394 43.41 -24.62 -28.03
N GLN A 395 42.55 -25.61 -28.25
CA GLN A 395 41.92 -26.55 -27.30
C GLN A 395 40.69 -26.12 -26.49
N ALA A 396 39.60 -26.81 -26.84
CA ALA A 396 38.35 -26.90 -26.13
C ALA A 396 38.53 -27.52 -24.74
N GLY A 397 37.95 -26.91 -23.72
CA GLY A 397 37.90 -27.45 -22.37
C GLY A 397 36.94 -26.65 -21.48
N ARG A 398 35.76 -27.22 -21.22
CA ARG A 398 34.76 -26.89 -20.17
C ARG A 398 34.52 -25.39 -19.90
N ALA A 399 33.38 -24.88 -20.38
CA ALA A 399 32.86 -23.59 -19.94
C ALA A 399 32.59 -23.63 -18.42
N ALA A 400 33.49 -23.02 -17.65
CA ALA A 400 33.28 -22.74 -16.24
C ALA A 400 32.04 -21.84 -16.11
N HIS A 401 31.03 -22.35 -15.43
CA HIS A 401 29.83 -21.60 -15.07
C HIS A 401 30.26 -20.36 -14.28
N THR A 402 30.16 -19.17 -14.88
CA THR A 402 30.45 -17.94 -14.15
C THR A 402 29.46 -17.84 -12.98
N PRO A 403 29.92 -17.79 -11.72
CA PRO A 403 29.03 -17.73 -10.58
C PRO A 403 28.08 -16.53 -10.70
N LEU A 404 26.78 -16.75 -10.50
CA LEU A 404 25.79 -15.67 -10.50
C LEU A 404 26.19 -14.60 -9.48
N SER A 405 26.00 -13.33 -9.83
CA SER A 405 26.23 -12.25 -8.88
C SER A 405 25.23 -12.36 -7.71
N LYS A 406 25.65 -11.91 -6.54
CA LYS A 406 24.81 -11.90 -5.32
C LYS A 406 23.45 -11.26 -5.55
N ASP A 407 23.40 -10.17 -6.32
CA ASP A 407 22.15 -9.45 -6.60
C ASP A 407 21.28 -10.22 -7.60
N GLU A 408 21.86 -10.98 -8.51
CA GLU A 408 21.11 -11.87 -9.40
C GLU A 408 20.51 -13.07 -8.66
N ILE A 409 21.26 -13.67 -7.73
CA ILE A 409 20.74 -14.72 -6.84
C ILE A 409 19.55 -14.18 -6.04
N LYS A 410 19.70 -13.01 -5.41
CA LYS A 410 18.62 -12.37 -4.64
C LYS A 410 17.37 -12.12 -5.45
N ARG A 411 17.52 -11.54 -6.65
CA ARG A 411 16.38 -11.25 -7.52
C ARG A 411 15.61 -12.51 -7.90
N ARG A 412 16.33 -13.59 -8.26
CA ARG A 412 15.68 -14.84 -8.65
C ARG A 412 15.02 -15.55 -7.46
N VAL A 413 15.63 -15.51 -6.28
CA VAL A 413 15.03 -16.03 -5.04
C VAL A 413 13.76 -15.27 -4.68
N VAL A 414 13.76 -13.93 -4.73
CA VAL A 414 12.55 -13.12 -4.49
C VAL A 414 11.45 -13.48 -5.46
N ALA A 415 11.74 -13.47 -6.78
CA ALA A 415 10.75 -13.81 -7.79
C ALA A 415 10.16 -15.22 -7.60
N ARG A 416 10.98 -16.17 -7.13
CA ARG A 416 10.51 -17.52 -6.84
C ARG A 416 9.63 -17.55 -5.59
N LEU A 417 10.03 -16.90 -4.50
CA LEU A 417 9.24 -16.81 -3.27
C LEU A 417 7.90 -16.12 -3.52
N ASP A 418 7.87 -15.03 -4.29
CA ASP A 418 6.65 -14.31 -4.69
C ASP A 418 5.67 -15.22 -5.47
N ALA A 419 6.17 -16.25 -6.16
CA ALA A 419 5.36 -17.17 -6.94
C ALA A 419 4.83 -18.37 -6.15
N ILE A 420 5.40 -18.68 -4.97
CA ILE A 420 5.10 -19.91 -4.22
C ILE A 420 4.63 -19.68 -2.79
N ALA A 421 4.73 -18.45 -2.28
CA ALA A 421 4.41 -18.13 -0.90
C ALA A 421 3.57 -16.86 -0.81
N ASP A 422 2.67 -16.82 0.17
CA ASP A 422 1.85 -15.65 0.44
C ASP A 422 2.70 -14.56 1.11
N VAL A 423 2.38 -13.29 0.86
CA VAL A 423 3.00 -12.18 1.61
C VAL A 423 2.55 -12.26 3.07
N HIS A 424 3.50 -12.20 3.99
CA HIS A 424 3.20 -12.23 5.42
C HIS A 424 2.30 -11.04 5.82
N PRO A 425 1.33 -11.19 6.76
CA PRO A 425 0.41 -10.11 7.15
C PRO A 425 1.10 -8.82 7.64
N ALA A 426 2.29 -8.94 8.22
CA ALA A 426 3.14 -7.80 8.61
C ALA A 426 3.79 -7.04 7.42
N GLY A 427 3.53 -7.48 6.19
CA GLY A 427 4.07 -6.94 4.95
C GLY A 427 5.58 -7.15 4.80
N HIS A 428 6.08 -6.85 3.60
CA HIS A 428 7.52 -6.74 3.36
C HIS A 428 8.09 -5.48 4.01
N GLN A 429 9.37 -5.51 4.37
CA GLN A 429 10.11 -4.31 4.72
C GLN A 429 10.64 -3.66 3.44
N SER A 430 10.49 -2.34 3.33
CA SER A 430 10.84 -1.56 2.12
C SER A 430 12.22 -1.92 1.57
N THR A 431 13.28 -1.79 2.37
CA THR A 431 14.66 -1.89 1.89
C THR A 431 15.38 -3.21 2.24
N TYR A 432 15.04 -3.85 3.36
CA TYR A 432 15.97 -4.80 3.98
C TYR A 432 15.55 -6.28 3.89
N ALA A 433 14.26 -6.58 4.02
CA ALA A 433 13.78 -7.96 4.05
C ALA A 433 12.37 -8.09 3.44
N ASN A 434 12.13 -9.21 2.77
CA ASN A 434 10.79 -9.68 2.44
C ASN A 434 10.36 -10.73 3.46
N ARG A 435 9.05 -10.82 3.68
CA ARG A 435 8.42 -11.71 4.65
C ARG A 435 7.31 -12.48 3.95
N TYR A 436 7.33 -13.79 4.09
CA TYR A 436 6.42 -14.70 3.43
C TYR A 436 5.83 -15.70 4.41
N VAL A 437 4.68 -16.25 4.05
CA VAL A 437 4.11 -17.47 4.62
C VAL A 437 4.07 -18.50 3.51
N TYR A 438 4.96 -19.49 3.59
CA TYR A 438 4.98 -20.62 2.67
C TYR A 438 4.09 -21.74 3.23
N ARG A 439 3.29 -22.38 2.38
CA ARG A 439 2.46 -23.52 2.78
C ARG A 439 3.10 -24.79 2.22
N ALA A 440 3.69 -25.60 3.10
CA ALA A 440 4.25 -26.89 2.72
C ALA A 440 3.14 -27.83 2.22
N ALA A 441 3.50 -28.88 1.47
CA ALA A 441 2.58 -29.85 0.88
C ALA A 441 1.55 -30.45 1.87
N GLY A 442 1.88 -30.55 3.16
CA GLY A 442 0.97 -30.98 4.24
C GLY A 442 0.00 -29.90 4.76
N GLY A 443 0.02 -28.68 4.20
CA GLY A 443 -0.83 -27.55 4.59
C GLY A 443 -0.30 -26.71 5.76
N THR A 444 0.81 -27.11 6.39
CA THR A 444 1.44 -26.38 7.50
C THR A 444 2.01 -25.04 7.03
N PRO A 445 1.58 -23.90 7.59
CA PRO A 445 2.15 -22.60 7.25
C PRO A 445 3.51 -22.41 7.93
N ILE A 446 4.51 -22.02 7.15
CA ILE A 446 5.90 -21.80 7.56
C ILE A 446 6.27 -20.35 7.24
N GLU A 447 6.65 -19.59 8.26
CA GLU A 447 7.11 -18.23 8.05
C GLU A 447 8.55 -18.20 7.51
N ILE A 448 8.75 -17.45 6.43
CA ILE A 448 10.04 -17.29 5.76
C ILE A 448 10.41 -15.82 5.71
N MET A 449 11.59 -15.47 6.22
CA MET A 449 12.15 -14.13 6.03
C MET A 449 13.34 -14.18 5.08
N PHE A 450 13.35 -13.33 4.06
CA PHE A 450 14.44 -13.23 3.10
C PHE A 450 15.14 -11.87 3.12
N GLU A 451 16.46 -11.84 3.28
CA GLU A 451 17.26 -10.60 3.30
C GLU A 451 17.55 -10.09 1.89
N LYS A 452 16.71 -9.16 1.39
CA LYS A 452 16.90 -8.54 0.07
C LYS A 452 17.85 -7.35 0.04
N GLY A 453 18.24 -6.79 1.20
CA GLY A 453 19.04 -5.55 1.25
C GLY A 453 20.39 -5.66 0.51
N PRO A 454 20.87 -4.64 -0.21
CA PRO A 454 22.02 -4.74 -1.11
C PRO A 454 23.34 -5.12 -0.42
N ARG A 455 23.46 -4.79 0.88
CA ARG A 455 24.65 -5.09 1.70
C ARG A 455 24.63 -6.47 2.37
N SER A 456 23.49 -7.15 2.45
CA SER A 456 23.43 -8.50 3.01
C SER A 456 23.80 -9.57 1.98
N PRO A 457 24.13 -10.80 2.41
CA PRO A 457 24.02 -12.01 1.58
C PRO A 457 22.55 -12.35 1.25
N ALA A 458 22.31 -13.31 0.36
CA ALA A 458 20.98 -13.87 0.09
C ALA A 458 20.58 -14.85 1.21
N ASN A 459 20.37 -14.31 2.41
CA ASN A 459 20.04 -15.09 3.58
C ASN A 459 18.52 -15.33 3.65
N LEU A 460 18.14 -16.57 3.92
CA LEU A 460 16.76 -16.99 4.17
C LEU A 460 16.68 -17.59 5.58
N TRP A 461 15.71 -17.14 6.37
CA TRP A 461 15.54 -17.51 7.77
C TRP A 461 14.24 -18.28 7.96
N ILE A 462 14.33 -19.40 8.68
CA ILE A 462 13.21 -20.29 9.06
C ILE A 462 13.42 -20.75 10.51
N ALA A 463 12.34 -21.06 11.23
CA ALA A 463 12.45 -21.68 12.55
C ALA A 463 13.04 -23.09 12.44
N GLN A 464 14.02 -23.42 13.30
CA GLN A 464 14.74 -24.69 13.28
C GLN A 464 13.81 -25.91 13.37
N ARG A 465 12.68 -25.80 14.06
CA ARG A 465 11.67 -26.88 14.17
C ARG A 465 11.10 -27.38 12.84
N PHE A 466 11.21 -26.59 11.76
CA PHE A 466 10.75 -26.99 10.42
C PHE A 466 11.90 -27.53 9.55
N VAL A 467 13.12 -27.56 10.07
CA VAL A 467 14.31 -27.93 9.29
C VAL A 467 14.78 -29.31 9.71
N ASN A 468 14.82 -30.23 8.76
CA ASN A 468 15.48 -31.52 8.93
C ASN A 468 16.98 -31.39 8.61
N GLU A 469 17.82 -31.29 9.65
CA GLU A 469 19.27 -31.06 9.53
C GLU A 469 20.00 -32.14 8.69
N ARG A 470 19.51 -33.39 8.71
CA ARG A 470 20.08 -34.48 7.89
C ARG A 470 19.79 -34.30 6.41
N ALA A 471 18.63 -33.72 6.07
CA ALA A 471 18.21 -33.48 4.69
C ALA A 471 18.86 -32.23 4.07
N CYS A 472 19.25 -31.24 4.89
CA CYS A 472 19.81 -29.97 4.40
C CYS A 472 21.34 -29.84 4.54
N GLY A 473 22.07 -30.90 4.91
CA GLY A 473 23.52 -30.86 5.15
C GLY A 473 24.39 -30.41 3.97
N HIS A 474 23.83 -30.40 2.75
CA HIS A 474 24.49 -29.91 1.54
C HIS A 474 24.30 -28.40 1.28
N LEU A 475 23.35 -27.76 1.98
CA LEU A 475 23.08 -26.32 1.88
C LEU A 475 23.97 -25.54 2.87
N ASP A 476 24.47 -24.38 2.45
CA ASP A 476 25.22 -23.47 3.33
C ASP A 476 24.25 -22.86 4.35
N HIS A 477 24.35 -23.26 5.61
CA HIS A 477 23.47 -22.79 6.67
C HIS A 477 24.18 -22.64 8.02
N ARG A 478 23.60 -21.82 8.89
CA ARG A 478 24.05 -21.66 10.27
C ARG A 478 22.86 -21.69 11.23
N LEU A 479 23.07 -22.35 12.37
CA LEU A 479 22.14 -22.26 13.49
C LEU A 479 22.28 -20.90 14.17
N SER A 480 21.15 -20.34 14.56
CA SER A 480 21.05 -19.06 15.25
C SER A 480 20.11 -19.26 16.44
N PRO A 481 20.64 -19.63 17.61
CA PRO A 481 19.83 -19.88 18.79
C PRO A 481 19.02 -18.65 19.19
N ALA A 482 17.84 -18.85 19.77
CA ALA A 482 16.94 -17.78 20.22
C ALA A 482 17.64 -16.81 21.18
N SER A 483 18.57 -17.32 21.99
CA SER A 483 19.40 -16.54 22.92
C SER A 483 20.24 -15.47 22.22
N THR A 484 20.56 -15.64 20.94
CA THR A 484 21.35 -14.68 20.15
C THR A 484 20.52 -13.54 19.59
N LEU A 485 19.19 -13.72 19.44
CA LEU A 485 18.27 -12.71 18.91
C LEU A 485 18.16 -11.50 19.85
N TYR A 486 18.35 -11.70 21.16
CA TYR A 486 18.32 -10.67 22.21
C TYR A 486 19.69 -10.47 22.88
N SER A 487 20.79 -10.55 22.12
CA SER A 487 22.14 -10.60 22.69
C SER A 487 22.81 -9.23 22.95
N ARG A 488 22.28 -8.12 22.41
CA ARG A 488 22.91 -6.79 22.56
C ARG A 488 22.19 -5.93 23.58
N LYS A 489 22.91 -5.39 24.56
CA LYS A 489 22.34 -4.40 25.48
C LYS A 489 22.47 -2.99 24.91
N ASN A 490 21.42 -2.17 25.01
CA ASN A 490 21.53 -0.75 24.69
C ASN A 490 22.31 0.00 25.80
N LYS A 491 22.54 1.32 25.63
CA LYS A 491 23.23 2.16 26.63
C LYS A 491 22.56 2.15 28.03
N LYS A 492 21.34 1.64 28.14
CA LYS A 492 20.56 1.50 29.38
C LYS A 492 20.54 0.06 29.93
N GLY A 493 21.27 -0.87 29.32
CA GLY A 493 21.34 -2.27 29.76
C GLY A 493 20.21 -3.17 29.23
N GLU A 494 19.27 -2.66 28.43
CA GLU A 494 18.12 -3.41 27.91
C GLU A 494 18.51 -4.27 26.71
N LEU A 495 18.08 -5.53 26.68
CA LEU A 495 18.32 -6.44 25.57
C LEU A 495 17.56 -5.98 24.31
N LEU A 496 18.31 -5.57 23.30
CA LEU A 496 17.84 -5.22 21.97
C LEU A 496 17.74 -6.47 21.11
N TYR A 497 16.69 -6.52 20.30
CA TYR A 497 16.65 -7.39 19.14
C TYR A 497 17.85 -7.07 18.24
N GLY A 498 18.59 -8.09 17.82
CA GLY A 498 19.83 -7.95 17.04
C GLY A 498 19.64 -7.30 15.66
N ARG A 499 20.59 -7.50 14.74
CA ARG A 499 20.60 -6.83 13.41
C ARG A 499 19.42 -7.20 12.49
N HIS A 500 18.51 -8.08 12.92
CA HIS A 500 17.43 -8.65 12.13
C HIS A 500 16.05 -8.27 12.67
N SER A 501 15.84 -7.00 13.06
CA SER A 501 14.57 -6.50 13.61
C SER A 501 13.33 -6.79 12.76
N GLY A 502 13.50 -7.11 11.48
CA GLY A 502 12.46 -7.60 10.58
C GLY A 502 11.78 -8.90 11.05
N LEU A 503 12.47 -9.75 11.81
CA LEU A 503 11.96 -11.01 12.38
C LEU A 503 11.04 -10.79 13.58
N ARG A 504 11.08 -9.62 14.24
CA ARG A 504 10.29 -9.32 15.44
C ARG A 504 8.77 -9.29 15.19
N THR A 505 8.35 -9.16 13.94
CA THR A 505 6.93 -9.13 13.56
C THR A 505 6.46 -10.47 12.98
N MET A 506 7.24 -11.53 13.16
CA MET A 506 7.03 -12.86 12.57
C MET A 506 6.92 -13.88 13.72
N PRO A 507 5.69 -14.18 14.19
CA PRO A 507 5.44 -14.99 15.38
C PRO A 507 6.18 -16.34 15.44
N GLN A 508 6.40 -16.97 14.30
CA GLN A 508 7.12 -18.25 14.26
C GLN A 508 8.62 -18.09 14.43
N LEU A 509 9.17 -16.91 14.10
CA LEU A 509 10.62 -16.63 14.06
C LEU A 509 11.10 -15.73 15.21
N GLU A 510 10.24 -14.91 15.81
CA GLU A 510 10.66 -13.82 16.71
C GLU A 510 11.40 -14.28 17.98
N ARG A 511 11.16 -15.51 18.43
CA ARG A 511 11.70 -16.09 19.68
C ARG A 511 12.10 -17.56 19.54
N ALA A 512 12.18 -18.07 18.31
CA ALA A 512 12.54 -19.46 18.04
C ALA A 512 14.05 -19.59 17.81
N ASP A 513 14.58 -20.79 18.01
CA ASP A 513 15.86 -21.14 17.40
C ASP A 513 15.67 -21.15 15.88
N LEU A 514 16.58 -20.50 15.16
CA LEU A 514 16.47 -20.27 13.73
C LEU A 514 17.59 -20.98 12.98
N VAL A 515 17.30 -21.32 11.73
CA VAL A 515 18.31 -21.69 10.75
C VAL A 515 18.36 -20.58 9.70
N CYS A 516 19.56 -20.04 9.46
CA CYS A 516 19.82 -19.12 8.38
C CYS A 516 20.52 -19.86 7.24
N PHE A 517 19.83 -20.01 6.12
CA PHE A 517 20.40 -20.52 4.87
C PHE A 517 21.01 -19.36 4.08
N ARG A 518 22.26 -19.52 3.62
CA ARG A 518 22.87 -18.62 2.65
C ARG A 518 22.72 -19.21 1.27
N LEU A 519 21.79 -18.66 0.51
CA LEU A 519 21.50 -19.13 -0.84
C LEU A 519 22.59 -18.62 -1.80
N ARG A 520 23.24 -19.55 -2.48
CA ARG A 520 24.23 -19.29 -3.54
C ARG A 520 23.62 -19.46 -4.93
N SER A 521 22.44 -20.03 -5.02
CA SER A 521 21.69 -20.26 -6.25
C SER A 521 20.18 -20.31 -5.98
N VAL A 522 19.38 -20.38 -7.04
CA VAL A 522 17.93 -20.67 -6.91
C VAL A 522 17.72 -22.15 -6.62
N GLN A 523 18.62 -23.02 -7.07
CA GLN A 523 18.57 -24.45 -6.78
C GLN A 523 18.71 -24.73 -5.27
N ASP A 524 19.47 -23.89 -4.55
CA ASP A 524 19.54 -23.94 -3.09
C ASP A 524 18.17 -23.65 -2.45
N LEU A 525 17.37 -22.75 -3.05
CA LEU A 525 16.00 -22.50 -2.62
C LEU A 525 15.09 -23.67 -2.97
N GLU A 526 15.14 -24.22 -4.19
CA GLU A 526 14.32 -25.37 -4.56
C GLU A 526 14.61 -26.60 -3.68
N ALA A 527 15.89 -26.84 -3.35
CA ALA A 527 16.28 -27.91 -2.43
C ALA A 527 15.74 -27.66 -1.01
N LEU A 528 15.73 -26.40 -0.56
CA LEU A 528 15.13 -26.03 0.71
C LEU A 528 13.62 -26.25 0.71
N ILE A 529 12.92 -25.82 -0.35
CA ILE A 529 11.47 -26.00 -0.50
C ILE A 529 11.11 -27.50 -0.53
N ALA A 530 11.82 -28.30 -1.33
CA ALA A 530 11.61 -29.74 -1.39
C ALA A 530 11.81 -30.43 -0.02
N MET A 531 12.74 -29.93 0.79
CA MET A 531 12.93 -30.40 2.17
C MET A 531 11.75 -30.04 3.07
N LEU A 532 11.24 -28.81 2.97
CA LEU A 532 10.06 -28.36 3.74
C LEU A 532 8.79 -29.11 3.34
N ASP A 533 8.67 -29.52 2.07
CA ASP A 533 7.55 -30.32 1.58
C ASP A 533 7.62 -31.80 1.97
N ALA A 534 8.81 -32.29 2.30
CA ALA A 534 9.05 -33.69 2.67
C ALA A 534 8.96 -33.96 4.19
N GLY A 535 8.91 -32.91 5.02
CA GLY A 535 8.76 -32.98 6.47
C GLY A 535 7.36 -32.62 6.92
#